data_AF-A0A536SJH2-F1
#
_entry.id   AF-A0A536SJH2-F1
#
_cell.length_a   1.000
_cell.length_b   1.000
_cell.length_c   1.000
_cell.angle_alpha   90.00
_cell.angle_beta   90.00
_cell.angle_gamma   90.00
#
_symmetry.space_group_name_H-M   'P 1'
#
loop_
_entity.id
_entity.type
_entity.pdbx_description
1 polymer ?
#
loop_
_entity_poly.entity_id
_entity_poly.type
_entity_poly.pdbx_seq_one_letter_code
_entity_poly.pdbx_strand_id
1 'polypeptide(L)' 'MLKKTPFHERTAALCVGHAWRRWAGHVVASSYELTHEREYHVIRTAAALFDVSPLYKYLVRGRDAARLLDLVVTRNVQKA' A
#
# COMPACT_ATOMS: atom_id res chain seq x y z
N MET A 1 -9.69 17.77 3.43
CA MET A 1 -8.31 17.49 3.92
C MET A 1 -8.01 16.01 3.70
N LEU A 2 -6.75 15.62 3.46
CA LEU A 2 -6.38 14.21 3.28
C LEU A 2 -6.46 13.43 4.60
N LYS A 3 -6.87 12.15 4.54
CA LYS A 3 -6.89 11.24 5.69
C LYS A 3 -5.47 10.80 6.06
N LYS A 4 -5.26 10.39 7.30
CA LYS A 4 -4.01 9.78 7.78
C LYS A 4 -4.17 8.26 7.86
N THR A 5 -3.12 7.52 7.54
CA THR A 5 -3.09 6.06 7.76
C THR A 5 -2.88 5.75 9.24
N PRO A 6 -3.16 4.50 9.68
CA PRO A 6 -2.84 4.07 11.06
C PRO A 6 -1.35 4.18 11.41
N PHE A 7 -0.45 4.15 10.41
CA PHE A 7 0.99 4.27 10.63
C PHE A 7 1.52 5.70 10.53
N HIS A 8 0.67 6.69 10.22
CA HIS A 8 1.11 8.06 9.93
C HIS A 8 1.94 8.68 11.06
N GLU A 9 1.56 8.47 12.32
CA GLU A 9 2.31 9.03 13.46
C GLU A 9 3.75 8.49 13.51
N ARG A 10 3.91 7.17 13.30
CA ARG A 10 5.22 6.51 13.30
C ARG A 10 6.06 6.89 12.07
N THR A 11 5.44 6.98 10.89
CA THR A 11 6.16 7.29 9.66
C THR A 11 6.49 8.77 9.53
N ALA A 12 5.66 9.67 10.07
CA ALA A 12 5.92 11.11 10.07
C ALA A 12 7.18 11.49 10.85
N ALA A 13 7.44 10.84 12.00
CA ALA A 13 8.66 11.05 12.75
C ALA A 13 9.94 10.63 11.99
N LEU A 14 9.81 9.72 11.02
CA LEU A 14 10.93 9.19 10.23
C LEU A 14 11.08 9.90 8.86
N CYS A 15 10.08 10.69 8.44
CA CYS A 15 10.02 11.30 7.12
C CYS A 15 10.81 12.62 7.09
N VAL A 16 12.13 12.53 7.30
CA VAL A 16 13.06 13.67 7.35
C VAL A 16 13.06 14.46 6.05
N GLY A 17 12.86 13.81 4.90
CA GLY A 17 12.75 14.47 3.60
C GLY A 17 11.44 15.24 3.38
N HIS A 18 10.45 15.14 4.29
CA HIS A 18 9.12 15.71 4.16
C HIS A 18 8.42 15.40 2.81
N ALA A 19 8.77 14.26 2.20
CA ALA A 19 8.29 13.86 0.89
C ALA A 19 6.88 13.24 0.98
N TRP A 20 5.85 14.09 1.14
CA TRP A 20 4.46 13.66 1.27
C TRP A 20 3.74 13.59 -0.07
N ARG A 21 2.94 12.53 -0.28
CA ARG A 21 2.10 12.37 -1.47
C ARG A 21 0.66 12.00 -1.14
N ARG A 22 -0.24 12.28 -2.08
CA ARG A 22 -1.64 11.84 -2.05
C ARG A 22 -1.76 10.42 -2.62
N TRP A 23 -2.40 9.50 -1.89
CA TRP A 23 -2.73 8.17 -2.39
C TRP A 23 -4.07 7.68 -1.81
N ALA A 24 -5.03 7.35 -2.68
CA ALA A 24 -6.36 6.86 -2.28
C ALA A 24 -7.02 7.69 -1.16
N GLY A 25 -6.95 9.03 -1.27
CA GLY A 25 -7.51 9.96 -0.27
C GLY A 25 -6.69 10.13 1.02
N HIS A 26 -5.53 9.51 1.12
CA HIS A 26 -4.62 9.61 2.28
C HIS A 26 -3.36 10.40 1.97
N VAL A 27 -2.76 11.00 3.00
CA VAL A 27 -1.37 11.49 2.97
C VAL A 27 -0.42 10.36 3.38
N VAL A 28 0.55 10.06 2.54
CA VAL A 28 1.54 8.99 2.77
C VAL A 28 2.95 9.47 2.41
N ALA A 29 3.96 8.90 3.07
CA ALA A 29 5.37 9.17 2.75
C ALA A 29 5.71 8.58 1.37
N SER A 30 6.45 9.34 0.57
CA SER A 30 6.99 8.93 -0.73
C SER A 30 8.45 8.49 -0.63
N SER A 31 9.20 9.08 0.30
CA SER A 31 10.53 8.67 0.75
C SER A 31 10.73 9.20 2.17
N TYR A 32 11.64 8.60 2.93
CA TYR A 32 11.98 9.01 4.29
C TYR A 32 13.19 9.96 4.33
N GLU A 33 14.12 9.81 3.39
CA GLU A 33 15.28 10.68 3.20
C GLU A 33 15.09 11.61 1.97
N LEU A 34 16.08 12.46 1.67
CA LEU A 34 16.06 13.36 0.50
C LEU A 34 16.07 12.59 -0.83
N THR A 35 16.63 11.38 -0.84
CA THR A 35 16.62 10.45 -1.97
C THR A 35 16.11 9.09 -1.52
N HIS A 36 15.66 8.27 -2.46
CA HIS A 36 15.10 6.94 -2.19
C HIS A 36 16.15 5.82 -2.35
N GLU A 37 17.43 6.14 -2.55
CA GLU A 37 18.46 5.16 -2.91
C GLU A 37 18.67 4.14 -1.81
N ARG A 38 18.76 4.59 -0.55
CA ARG A 38 18.91 3.72 0.61
C ARG A 38 17.71 2.80 0.75
N GLU A 39 16.50 3.34 0.65
CA GLU A 39 15.24 2.59 0.69
C GLU A 39 15.24 1.51 -0.41
N TYR A 40 15.56 1.89 -1.64
CA TYR A 40 15.66 0.97 -2.78
C TYR A 40 16.67 -0.15 -2.53
N HIS A 41 17.86 0.18 -2.03
CA HIS A 41 18.91 -0.80 -1.76
C HIS A 41 18.47 -1.81 -0.69
N VAL A 42 17.90 -1.36 0.43
CA VAL A 42 17.47 -2.27 1.52
C VAL A 42 16.28 -3.13 1.12
N ILE A 43 15.39 -2.65 0.23
CA ILE A 43 14.32 -3.49 -0.35
C ILE A 43 14.91 -4.68 -1.11
N ARG A 44 16.06 -4.51 -1.76
CA ARG A 44 16.69 -5.54 -2.60
C ARG A 44 17.67 -6.44 -1.85
N THR A 45 18.27 -5.93 -0.79
CA THR A 45 19.40 -6.60 -0.11
C THR A 45 19.11 -7.00 1.33
N ALA A 46 18.03 -6.47 1.91
CA ALA A 46 17.66 -6.68 3.30
C ALA A 46 16.13 -6.74 3.43
N ALA A 47 15.54 -5.97 4.35
CA ALA A 47 14.11 -5.89 4.58
C ALA A 47 13.63 -4.43 4.62
N ALA A 48 12.40 -4.22 4.18
CA ALA A 48 11.73 -2.93 4.20
C ALA A 48 10.26 -3.10 4.63
N LEU A 49 9.70 -2.08 5.27
CA LEU A 49 8.30 -2.01 5.65
C LEU A 49 7.58 -0.98 4.78
N PHE A 50 6.46 -1.38 4.16
CA PHE A 50 5.63 -0.49 3.37
C PHE A 50 4.27 -0.28 4.04
N ASP A 51 3.91 0.98 4.30
CA ASP A 51 2.54 1.33 4.66
C ASP A 51 1.65 1.38 3.42
N VAL A 52 0.99 0.26 3.13
CA VAL A 52 -0.01 0.11 2.05
C VAL A 52 -1.45 0.13 2.57
N SER A 53 -1.67 0.71 3.77
CA SER A 53 -2.99 0.85 4.37
C SER A 53 -4.02 1.56 3.48
N PRO A 54 -3.67 2.49 2.57
CA PRO A 54 -4.65 3.10 1.66
C PRO A 54 -5.22 2.17 0.58
N LEU A 55 -4.62 1.01 0.30
CA LEU A 55 -5.21 0.05 -0.64
C LEU A 55 -6.61 -0.37 -0.18
N TYR A 56 -7.54 -0.54 -1.11
CA TYR A 56 -8.84 -1.08 -0.78
C TYR A 56 -8.72 -2.59 -0.51
N LYS A 57 -9.36 -3.05 0.56
CA LYS A 57 -9.47 -4.47 0.91
C LYS A 57 -10.93 -4.86 0.84
N TYR A 58 -11.24 -5.84 -0.01
CA TYR A 58 -12.59 -6.33 -0.22
C TYR A 58 -12.68 -7.79 0.20
N LEU A 59 -13.79 -8.14 0.85
CA LEU A 59 -14.15 -9.51 1.19
C LEU A 59 -15.48 -9.83 0.51
N VAL A 60 -15.44 -10.67 -0.52
CA VAL A 60 -16.62 -11.10 -1.27
C VAL A 60 -17.07 -12.45 -0.73
N ARG A 61 -18.34 -12.58 -0.35
CA ARG A 61 -18.90 -13.79 0.27
C ARG A 61 -20.21 -14.20 -0.41
N GLY A 62 -20.54 -15.48 -0.27
CA GLY A 62 -21.76 -16.09 -0.83
C GLY A 62 -21.44 -17.30 -1.70
N ARG A 63 -22.45 -18.14 -1.95
CA ARG A 63 -22.32 -19.39 -2.72
C ARG A 63 -21.64 -19.18 -4.08
N ASP A 64 -21.94 -18.04 -4.72
CA ASP A 64 -21.50 -17.74 -6.08
C ASP A 64 -20.33 -16.74 -6.14
N ALA A 65 -19.67 -16.43 -5.00
CA ALA A 65 -18.63 -15.41 -4.92
C ALA A 65 -17.48 -15.65 -5.90
N ALA A 66 -17.02 -16.91 -6.02
CA ALA A 66 -15.94 -17.25 -6.92
C ALA A 66 -16.36 -17.15 -8.40
N ARG A 67 -17.62 -17.49 -8.73
CA ARG A 67 -18.19 -17.30 -10.08
C ARG A 67 -18.27 -15.82 -10.46
N LEU A 68 -18.65 -14.96 -9.51
CA LEU A 68 -18.63 -13.50 -9.73
C LEU A 68 -17.21 -13.02 -10.00
N LEU A 69 -16.24 -13.41 -9.18
CA LEU A 69 -14.86 -12.95 -9.32
C LEU A 69 -14.25 -13.39 -10.67
N ASP A 70 -14.56 -14.60 -11.15
CA ASP A 70 -14.10 -15.12 -12.45
C ASP A 70 -14.64 -14.30 -13.65
N LEU A 71 -15.74 -13.57 -13.47
CA LEU A 71 -16.27 -12.62 -14.48
C LEU A 71 -15.63 -11.23 -14.40
N VAL A 72 -15.04 -10.88 -13.26
CA VAL A 72 -14.47 -9.55 -13.00
C VAL A 72 -12.99 -9.48 -13.38
N VAL A 73 -12.25 -10.58 -13.23
CA VAL A 73 -10.82 -10.64 -13.52
C VAL A 73 -10.51 -11.63 -14.64
N THR A 74 -9.38 -11.45 -15.32
CA THR A 74 -8.98 -12.31 -16.45
C THR A 74 -8.29 -13.61 -16.02
N ARG A 75 -7.79 -13.70 -14.78
CA ARG A 75 -7.21 -14.91 -14.21
C ARG A 75 -8.34 -15.86 -13.81
N ASN A 76 -8.19 -17.15 -14.10
CA ASN A 76 -9.10 -18.18 -13.57
C ASN A 76 -8.99 -18.22 -12.03
N VAL A 77 -10.05 -17.78 -11.35
CA VAL A 77 -10.09 -17.65 -9.88
C VAL A 77 -10.19 -19.02 -9.19
N GLN A 78 -10.66 -20.05 -9.90
CA GLN A 78 -10.75 -21.42 -9.37
C GLN A 78 -9.40 -22.14 -9.32
N LYS A 79 -8.40 -21.65 -10.06
CA LYS A 79 -7.03 -22.19 -10.09
C LYS A 79 -6.05 -21.32 -9.29
N ALA A 80 -6.58 -20.35 -8.56
CA ALA A 80 -5.82 -19.22 -8.04
C ALA A 80 -5.03 -19.54 -6.77
#